data_AF-A0A6M4X0A2-F1
#
_entry.id   AF-A0A6M4X0A2-F1
#
_cell.length_a   1.000
_cell.length_b   1.000
_cell.length_c   1.000
_cell.angle_alpha   90.00
_cell.angle_beta   90.00
_cell.angle_gamma   90.00
#
_symmetry.space_group_name_H-M   'P 1'
#
loop_
_entity.id
_entity.type
_entity.pdbx_description
1 polymer ?
#
loop_
_entity_poly.entity_id
_entity_poly.type
_entity_poly.pdbx_seq_one_letter_code
_entity_poly.pdbx_strand_id
1 'polypeptide(L)' 'MIETVLRSEDLPVTDRFEWWRELTSHTLMPTEITSDHADDFRACIRQLDLGAVQVSVLSSVIALASHAGVGASVRP' A
#
# COMPACT_ATOMS: atom_id res chain seq x y z
N MET A 1 1.72 -6.00 22.29
CA MET A 1 1.69 -4.89 21.31
C MET A 1 2.91 -5.03 20.44
N ILE A 2 2.72 -5.42 19.19
CA ILE A 2 3.79 -5.62 18.22
C ILE A 2 3.51 -4.67 17.06
N GLU A 3 4.55 -3.97 16.61
CA GLU A 3 4.50 -3.16 15.42
C GLU A 3 5.23 -3.89 14.28
N THR A 4 4.57 -3.95 13.13
CA THR A 4 5.16 -4.41 11.87
C THR A 4 5.22 -3.23 10.91
N VAL A 5 6.38 -3.02 10.30
CA VAL A 5 6.58 -1.99 9.28
C VAL A 5 7.02 -2.69 8.00
N LEU A 6 6.24 -2.53 6.93
CA LEU A 6 6.54 -3.09 5.62
C LEU A 6 6.75 -1.94 4.63
N ARG A 7 7.86 -1.98 3.90
CA ARG A 7 8.25 -0.94 2.93
C ARG A 7 8.38 -1.58 1.55
N SER A 8 7.80 -0.95 0.54
CA SER A 8 7.93 -1.46 -0.83
C SER A 8 9.39 -1.39 -1.31
N GLU A 9 10.20 -0.50 -0.75
CA GLU A 9 11.62 -0.37 -1.08
C GLU A 9 12.47 -1.58 -0.67
N ASP A 10 11.97 -2.44 0.21
CA ASP A 10 12.64 -3.70 0.58
C ASP A 10 12.53 -4.78 -0.52
N LEU A 11 11.75 -4.50 -1.58
CA LEU A 11 11.57 -5.38 -2.74
C LEU A 11 12.25 -4.83 -4.01
N PRO A 12 12.55 -5.70 -4.98
CA PRO A 12 12.92 -5.29 -6.34
C PRO A 12 11.86 -4.35 -6.92
N VAL A 13 12.30 -3.36 -7.71
CA VAL A 13 11.45 -2.32 -8.30
C VAL A 13 10.22 -2.90 -9.00
N THR A 14 10.41 -3.96 -9.77
CA THR A 14 9.36 -4.64 -10.55
C THR A 14 8.23 -5.21 -9.69
N ASP A 15 8.51 -5.52 -8.44
CA ASP A 15 7.60 -6.27 -7.58
C ASP A 15 6.83 -5.34 -6.62
N ARG A 16 7.27 -4.09 -6.48
CA ARG A 16 6.80 -3.15 -5.45
C ARG A 16 5.31 -2.85 -5.54
N PHE A 17 4.84 -2.54 -6.73
CA PHE A 17 3.46 -2.11 -6.94
C PHE A 17 2.49 -3.29 -6.81
N GLU A 18 2.82 -4.44 -7.41
CA GLU A 18 1.99 -5.65 -7.31
C GLU A 18 1.89 -6.14 -5.87
N TRP A 19 3.02 -6.24 -5.16
CA TRP A 19 3.05 -6.60 -3.75
C TRP A 19 2.22 -5.64 -2.90
N TRP A 20 2.32 -4.32 -3.12
CA TRP A 20 1.55 -3.35 -2.36
C TRP A 20 0.05 -3.48 -2.62
N ARG A 21 -0.36 -3.68 -3.88
CA ARG A 21 -1.76 -3.90 -4.26
C ARG A 21 -2.32 -5.14 -3.57
N GLU A 22 -1.58 -6.24 -3.55
CA GLU A 22 -2.00 -7.45 -2.85
C GLU A 22 -2.11 -7.21 -1.34
N LEU A 23 -1.06 -6.68 -0.71
CA LEU A 23 -1.02 -6.41 0.73
C LEU A 23 -2.19 -5.55 1.20
N THR A 24 -2.50 -4.49 0.45
CA THR A 24 -3.60 -3.57 0.78
C THR A 24 -4.97 -4.20 0.59
N SER A 25 -5.15 -5.02 -0.46
CA SER A 25 -6.39 -5.76 -0.69
C SER A 25 -6.74 -6.76 0.43
N HIS A 26 -5.71 -7.35 1.05
CA HIS A 26 -5.85 -8.26 2.18
C HIS A 26 -6.06 -7.53 3.51
N THR A 27 -5.54 -6.31 3.66
CA THR A 27 -5.46 -5.63 4.97
C THR A 27 -6.62 -4.67 5.23
N LEU A 28 -7.07 -3.92 4.22
CA LEU A 28 -7.98 -2.79 4.44
C LEU A 28 -9.42 -3.10 4.05
N MET A 29 -9.59 -3.57 2.82
CA MET A 29 -10.80 -4.01 2.13
C MET A 29 -10.32 -4.51 0.75
N PRO A 30 -11.11 -5.30 0.01
CA PRO A 30 -10.79 -5.69 -1.36
C PRO A 30 -10.87 -4.47 -2.30
N THR A 31 -9.88 -3.58 -2.20
CA THR A 31 -9.77 -2.37 -3.00
C THR A 31 -8.81 -2.61 -4.14
N GLU A 32 -9.16 -2.08 -5.30
CA GLU A 32 -8.25 -2.01 -6.44
C GLU A 32 -7.50 -0.67 -6.38
N ILE A 33 -6.17 -0.75 -6.32
CA ILE A 33 -5.27 0.40 -6.40
C ILE A 33 -4.58 0.34 -7.76
N THR A 34 -4.68 1.42 -8.53
CA THR A 34 -3.99 1.59 -9.81
C THR A 34 -2.97 2.72 -9.72
N SER A 35 -1.89 2.63 -10.50
CA SER A 35 -0.90 3.68 -10.63
C SER A 35 -0.23 3.60 -12.00
N ASP A 36 -0.08 4.74 -12.66
CA ASP A 36 0.66 4.85 -13.93
C ASP A 36 2.18 4.84 -13.75
N HIS A 37 2.66 4.86 -12.50
CA HIS A 37 4.08 4.97 -12.14
C HIS A 37 4.53 3.79 -11.27
N ALA A 38 4.26 2.56 -11.72
CA ALA A 38 4.63 1.35 -11.00
C ALA A 38 6.15 1.26 -10.74
N ASP A 39 6.98 1.66 -11.70
CA ASP A 39 8.44 1.56 -11.62
C ASP A 39 9.08 2.53 -10.60
N ASP A 40 8.37 3.60 -10.22
CA ASP A 40 8.81 4.56 -9.20
C ASP A 40 8.03 4.43 -7.88
N PHE A 41 7.24 3.37 -7.74
CA PHE A 41 6.29 3.22 -6.64
C PHE A 41 6.99 3.01 -5.29
N ARG A 42 6.68 3.91 -4.35
CA ARG A 42 7.17 3.89 -2.97
C ARG A 42 6.01 3.98 -1.99
N ALA A 43 5.92 2.99 -1.11
CA ALA A 43 4.90 2.93 -0.09
C ALA A 43 5.36 2.20 1.17
N CYS A 44 4.75 2.58 2.28
CA CYS A 44 5.00 2.01 3.58
C CYS A 44 3.66 1.80 4.30
N ILE A 45 3.50 0.61 4.88
CA ILE A 45 2.42 0.32 5.81
C ILE A 45 2.99 0.02 7.18
N ARG A 46 2.39 0.61 8.21
CA ARG A 46 2.66 0.32 9.60
C ARG A 46 1.43 -0.32 10.20
N GLN A 47 1.60 -1.49 10.78
CA GLN A 47 0.53 -2.26 11.41
C GLN A 47 0.83 -2.38 12.89
N LEU A 48 -0.13 -1.95 13.72
CA LEU A 48 -0.08 -2.09 15.16
C LEU A 48 -1.15 -3.10 15.59
N ASP A 49 -0.70 -4.20 16.19
CA ASP A 49 -1.59 -5.22 16.74
C ASP A 49 -1.90 -4.92 18.22
N LEU A 50 -3.19 -4.71 18.50
CA LEU A 50 -3.78 -4.47 19.81
C LEU A 50 -4.67 -5.64 20.28
N GLY A 51 -4.48 -6.84 19.72
CA GLY A 51 -5.24 -8.05 20.01
C GLY A 51 -6.46 -8.19 19.10
N ALA A 52 -7.63 -7.76 19.58
CA ALA A 52 -8.87 -7.82 18.80
C ALA A 52 -8.96 -6.74 17.69
N VAL A 53 -8.03 -5.79 17.69
CA VAL A 53 -8.01 -4.65 16.77
C VAL A 53 -6.62 -4.55 16.15
N GLN A 54 -6.59 -4.39 14.82
CA GLN A 54 -5.40 -4.02 14.08
C GLN A 54 -5.55 -2.59 13.58
N VAL A 55 -4.57 -1.74 13.86
CA VAL A 55 -4.49 -0.38 13.32
C VAL A 55 -3.46 -0.37 12.20
N SER A 56 -3.88 0.01 11.00
CA SER A 56 -3.00 0.10 9.83
C SER A 56 -2.90 1.54 9.35
N VAL A 57 -1.67 2.06 9.25
CA VAL A 57 -1.36 3.38 8.67
C VAL A 57 -0.63 3.17 7.36
N LEU A 58 -1.16 3.75 6.29
CA LEU A 58 -0.59 3.65 4.96
C LEU A 58 -0.04 5.01 4.54
N SER A 59 1.14 4.98 3.97
CA SER A 59 1.80 6.16 3.41
C SER A 59 2.39 5.79 2.06
N SER A 60 2.26 6.67 1.08
CA SER A 60 2.87 6.51 -0.23
C SER A 60 3.39 7.85 -0.68
N VAL A 61 4.59 7.86 -1.27
CA VAL A 61 5.11 9.02 -1.98
C VAL A 61 4.79 8.79 -3.45
N ILE A 62 3.72 9.42 -3.92
CA ILE A 62 3.42 9.50 -5.35
C ILE A 62 4.48 10.45 -5.94
N ALA A 63 5.41 9.91 -6.75
CA ALA A 63 6.55 10.67 -7.26
C ALA A 63 6.19 11.90 -8.12
N LEU A 64 4.92 12.10 -8.49
CA LEU A 64 4.45 13.37 -9.04
C LEU A 64 2.93 13.50 -8.82
N ALA A 65 2.50 14.03 -7.67
CA ALA A 65 1.10 14.32 -7.37
C ALA A 65 0.55 15.51 -8.20
N SER A 66 0.75 15.52 -9.52
CA SER A 66 0.17 16.55 -10.38
C SER A 66 -0.74 16.08 -11.51
N HIS A 67 -0.79 14.80 -11.93
CA HIS A 67 -1.77 14.44 -12.99
C HIS A 67 -2.40 13.02 -13.00
N ALA A 68 -2.05 12.08 -12.13
CA ALA A 68 -2.70 10.76 -12.11
C ALA A 68 -3.50 10.56 -10.82
N GLY A 69 -4.83 10.49 -10.95
CA GLY A 69 -5.74 10.25 -9.83
C GLY A 69 -5.53 8.86 -9.25
N VAL A 70 -5.16 8.76 -7.98
CA VAL A 70 -5.25 7.50 -7.24
C VAL A 70 -6.72 7.17 -7.05
N GLY A 71 -7.23 6.22 -7.84
CA GLY A 71 -8.57 5.66 -7.67
C GLY A 71 -8.51 4.47 -6.71
N ALA A 72 -9.13 4.59 -5.54
CA ALA A 72 -9.43 3.42 -4.72
C ALA A 72 -10.89 3.02 -5.03
N SER A 73 -11.08 1.91 -5.74
CA SER A 73 -12.41 1.35 -5.98
C SER A 73 -12.62 0.14 -5.06
N VAL A 74 -13.78 0.07 -4.42
CA VAL A 74 -14.18 -1.10 -3.62
C VAL A 74 -14.73 -2.15 -4.56
N ARG A 75 -14.16 -3.36 -4.58
CA ARG A 75 -14.76 -4.47 -5.34
C ARG A 75 -16.13 -4.83 -4.73
N PRO A 76 -17.17 -5.04 -5.55
CA PRO A 76 -18.48 -5.50 -5.07
C PRO A 76 -18.43 -6.91 -4.49
#